data_AF-W2SUZ9-F1
#
_entry.id   AF-W2SUZ9-F1
#
_cell.length_a   1.000
_cell.length_b   1.000
_cell.length_c   1.000
_cell.angle_alpha   90.00
_cell.angle_beta   90.00
_cell.angle_gamma   90.00
#
_symmetry.space_group_name_H-M   'P 1'
#
loop_
_entity.id
_entity.type
_entity.pdbx_description
1 polymer ?
#
loop_
_entity_poly.entity_id
_entity_poly.type
_entity_poly.pdbx_seq_one_letter_code
_entity_poly.pdbx_strand_id
1 'polypeptide(L)'
;FIPFVQTNVSQLLMSYGCSNPIYGATSSPLDSSRTSGGSSGGESALLAANGSVIGIGGDVGGSIRVPCHFTGTAGIKPSHLRFSHRHSPGVVPGRPL
;
A
#
# COMPACT_ATOMS: atom_id res chain seq x y z
N PHE A 1 -1.62 -14.53 12.37
CA PHE A 1 -2.01 -13.13 12.12
C PHE A 1 -3.51 -13.10 11.87
N ILE A 2 -4.24 -12.13 12.45
CA ILE A 2 -5.67 -11.95 12.27
C ILE A 2 -5.86 -10.69 11.39
N PRO A 3 -6.32 -10.83 10.13
CA PRO A 3 -6.68 -9.67 9.31
C PRO A 3 -7.84 -8.93 9.97
N PHE A 4 -7.67 -7.62 10.20
CA PHE A 4 -8.66 -6.82 10.94
C PHE A 4 -9.11 -5.55 10.20
N VAL A 5 -8.35 -5.09 9.20
CA VAL A 5 -8.68 -3.93 8.37
C VAL A 5 -8.22 -4.14 6.93
N GLN A 6 -8.89 -3.46 6.01
CA GLN A 6 -8.42 -3.22 4.64
C GLN A 6 -7.97 -1.76 4.54
N THR A 7 -6.77 -1.52 4.05
CA THR A 7 -6.21 -0.17 3.99
C THR A 7 -6.41 0.50 2.64
N ASN A 8 -6.33 1.82 2.66
CA ASN A 8 -6.57 2.66 1.50
C ASN A 8 -5.43 2.53 0.46
N VAL A 9 -5.78 2.73 -0.81
CA VAL A 9 -4.85 2.66 -1.95
C VAL A 9 -5.11 3.79 -2.95
N SER A 10 -4.12 4.09 -3.79
CA SER A 10 -4.35 4.96 -4.95
C SER A 10 -5.45 4.42 -5.86
N GLN A 11 -6.21 5.33 -6.49
CA GLN A 11 -7.08 5.02 -7.61
C GLN A 11 -6.34 4.10 -8.61
N LEU A 12 -6.96 2.94 -8.89
CA LEU A 12 -6.42 1.91 -9.78
C LEU A 12 -5.01 1.41 -9.45
N LEU A 13 -4.47 1.62 -8.24
CA LEU A 13 -3.10 1.27 -7.87
C LEU A 13 -2.00 1.98 -8.70
N MET A 14 -2.35 2.98 -9.51
CA MET A 14 -1.48 3.60 -10.53
C MET A 14 -0.94 4.98 -10.10
N SER A 15 -0.57 5.14 -8.83
CA SER A 15 0.10 6.36 -8.36
C SER A 15 1.02 6.05 -7.18
N TYR A 16 2.05 6.89 -7.04
CA TYR A 16 2.89 6.97 -5.84
C TYR A 16 2.31 7.90 -4.76
N GLY A 17 1.12 8.46 -4.96
CA GLY A 17 0.29 9.00 -3.87
C GLY A 17 -0.76 7.97 -3.42
N CYS A 18 -1.50 8.25 -2.35
CA CYS A 18 -2.59 7.40 -1.88
C CYS A 18 -3.89 8.19 -1.78
N SER A 19 -4.58 8.35 -2.91
CA SER A 19 -5.87 9.02 -2.98
C SER A 19 -6.78 8.37 -4.02
N ASN A 20 -8.06 8.29 -3.71
CA ASN A 20 -9.10 7.88 -4.64
C ASN A 20 -10.43 8.61 -4.34
N PRO A 21 -11.38 8.68 -5.29
CA PRO A 21 -12.65 9.38 -5.10
C PRO A 21 -13.61 8.73 -4.10
N ILE A 22 -13.37 7.48 -3.68
CA ILE A 22 -14.27 6.72 -2.79
C ILE A 22 -13.95 7.02 -1.33
N TYR A 23 -12.68 6.94 -0.96
CA TYR A 23 -12.19 7.06 0.42
C TYR A 23 -11.36 8.32 0.68
N GLY A 24 -11.05 9.10 -0.37
CA GLY A 24 -10.22 10.30 -0.26
C GLY A 24 -8.73 9.98 -0.13
N ALA A 25 -7.97 10.98 0.34
CA ALA A 25 -6.52 10.94 0.45
C ALA A 25 -6.05 10.44 1.82
N THR A 26 -4.99 9.61 1.81
CA THR A 26 -4.24 9.21 3.00
C THR A 26 -3.04 10.14 3.15
N SER A 27 -2.93 10.80 4.31
CA SER A 27 -1.79 11.63 4.68
C SER A 27 -0.74 10.81 5.43
N SER A 28 0.50 11.30 5.44
CA SER A 28 1.56 10.70 6.24
C SER A 28 1.33 10.95 7.73
N PRO A 29 1.46 9.94 8.61
CA PRO A 29 1.38 10.14 10.05
C PRO A 29 2.56 10.94 10.61
N LEU A 30 3.66 11.06 9.87
CA LEU A 30 4.83 11.86 10.25
C LEU A 30 4.60 13.37 10.04
N ASP A 31 3.74 13.73 9.07
CA ASP A 31 3.38 15.10 8.73
C ASP A 31 2.10 15.07 7.89
N SER A 32 0.98 15.56 8.46
CA SER A 32 -0.34 15.49 7.82
C SER A 32 -0.46 16.32 6.54
N SER A 33 0.49 17.22 6.27
CA SER A 33 0.56 17.98 5.02
C SER A 33 1.17 17.20 3.85
N ARG A 34 1.78 16.03 4.12
CA ARG A 34 2.47 15.20 3.13
C ARG A 34 1.69 13.94 2.78
N THR A 35 1.98 13.40 1.60
CA THR A 35 1.45 12.10 1.16
C THR A 35 2.12 10.95 1.93
N SER A 36 1.38 9.88 2.20
CA SER A 36 1.91 8.62 2.74
C SER A 36 2.71 7.79 1.72
N GLY A 37 2.80 8.25 0.45
CA GLY A 37 3.29 7.47 -0.67
C GLY A 37 2.23 6.49 -1.20
N GLY A 38 2.58 5.66 -2.19
CA GLY A 38 1.61 4.76 -2.82
C GLY A 38 2.22 3.72 -3.76
N SER A 39 1.43 2.76 -4.25
CA SER A 39 -0.03 2.71 -4.07
C SER A 39 -0.49 2.16 -2.71
N SER A 40 0.36 1.44 -1.96
CA SER A 40 0.03 0.88 -0.63
C SER A 40 0.20 1.90 0.52
N GLY A 41 -0.24 3.14 0.31
CA GLY A 41 -0.02 4.24 1.26
C GLY A 41 -0.78 4.11 2.57
N GLY A 42 -2.00 3.55 2.53
CA GLY A 42 -2.75 3.25 3.75
C GLY A 42 -2.02 2.27 4.66
N GLU A 43 -1.34 1.28 4.08
CA GLU A 43 -0.63 0.25 4.84
C GLU A 43 0.61 0.82 5.53
N SER A 44 1.42 1.60 4.80
CA SER A 44 2.61 2.22 5.40
C SER A 44 2.25 3.28 6.44
N ALA A 45 1.18 4.06 6.21
CA ALA A 45 0.68 5.02 7.17
C ALA A 45 0.17 4.33 8.45
N LEU A 46 -0.57 3.23 8.34
CA LEU A 46 -1.06 2.50 9.50
C LEU A 46 0.09 1.88 10.32
N LEU A 47 1.10 1.34 9.65
CA LEU A 47 2.31 0.81 10.31
C LEU A 47 3.09 1.92 11.01
N ALA A 48 3.35 3.05 10.33
CA ALA A 48 4.08 4.19 10.91
C ALA A 48 3.33 4.84 12.08
N ALA A 49 2.00 4.79 12.08
CA ALA A 49 1.17 5.24 13.20
C ALA A 49 1.07 4.22 14.37
N ASN A 50 1.80 3.10 14.30
CA ASN A 50 1.72 1.98 15.25
C ASN A 50 0.31 1.36 15.37
N GLY A 51 -0.52 1.50 14.34
CA GLY A 51 -1.88 0.93 14.29
C GLY A 51 -1.92 -0.53 13.84
N SER A 52 -0.82 -1.06 13.29
CA SER A 52 -0.63 -2.48 12.99
C SER A 52 0.81 -2.89 13.23
N VAL A 53 1.03 -4.18 13.50
CA VAL A 53 2.37 -4.78 13.68
C VAL A 53 2.95 -5.26 12.35
N ILE A 54 2.09 -5.67 11.42
CA ILE A 54 2.47 -6.21 10.11
C ILE A 54 1.43 -5.82 9.07
N GLY A 55 1.88 -5.59 7.84
CA GLY A 55 1.00 -5.23 6.74
C GLY A 55 1.30 -6.00 5.46
N ILE A 56 0.32 -6.05 4.56
CA ILE A 56 0.41 -6.73 3.27
C ILE A 56 0.07 -5.73 2.16
N GLY A 57 0.97 -5.59 1.19
CA GLY A 57 0.79 -4.73 0.01
C GLY A 57 1.26 -5.41 -1.27
N GLY A 58 1.00 -4.76 -2.41
CA GLY A 58 1.49 -5.18 -3.72
C GLY A 58 2.57 -4.23 -4.24
N ASP A 59 3.55 -4.74 -4.97
CA ASP A 59 4.63 -3.93 -5.56
C ASP A 59 5.01 -4.44 -6.95
N VAL A 60 4.56 -3.69 -7.96
CA VAL A 60 4.96 -3.85 -9.36
C VAL A 60 6.01 -2.80 -9.73
N GLY A 61 5.75 -1.52 -9.40
CA GLY A 61 6.63 -0.39 -9.72
C GLY A 61 7.35 0.23 -8.52
N GLY A 62 7.16 -0.27 -7.30
CA GLY A 62 7.60 0.37 -6.06
C GLY A 62 6.51 0.51 -5.01
N SER A 63 5.31 -0.01 -5.25
CA SER A 63 4.13 0.26 -4.43
C SER A 63 4.15 -0.28 -2.99
N ILE A 64 5.20 -1.03 -2.58
CA ILE A 64 5.54 -1.29 -1.16
C ILE A 64 6.69 -0.39 -0.74
N ARG A 65 7.77 -0.36 -1.53
CA ARG A 65 9.02 0.32 -1.17
C ARG A 65 8.89 1.84 -1.07
N VAL A 66 8.17 2.47 -2.01
CA VAL A 66 7.93 3.92 -2.04
C VAL A 66 7.15 4.40 -0.80
N PRO A 67 5.97 3.83 -0.47
CA PRO A 67 5.24 4.25 0.73
C PRO A 67 6.00 3.97 2.03
N CYS A 68 6.79 2.89 2.08
CA CYS A 68 7.68 2.61 3.22
C CYS A 68 8.77 3.68 3.37
N HIS A 69 9.41 4.10 2.27
CA HIS A 69 10.40 5.17 2.28
C HIS A 69 9.79 6.51 2.78
N PHE A 70 8.56 6.82 2.39
CA PHE A 70 7.90 8.08 2.74
C PHE A 70 7.46 8.17 4.20
N THR A 71 7.13 7.04 4.81
CA THR A 71 6.61 6.94 6.18
C THR A 71 7.64 6.41 7.18
N GLY A 72 8.86 6.09 6.73
CA GLY A 72 9.93 5.61 7.59
C GLY A 72 9.75 4.16 8.07
N THR A 73 8.96 3.36 7.38
CA THR A 73 8.76 1.93 7.71
C THR A 73 9.68 1.04 6.88
N ALA A 74 9.90 -0.19 7.35
CA ALA A 74 10.57 -1.21 6.55
C ALA A 74 9.56 -1.95 5.66
N GLY A 75 9.96 -2.24 4.42
CA GLY A 75 9.15 -3.02 3.49
C GLY A 75 10.02 -3.78 2.49
N ILE A 76 9.57 -4.95 2.09
CA ILE A 76 10.27 -5.82 1.13
C ILE A 76 9.37 -6.10 -0.06
N LYS A 77 9.94 -5.99 -1.27
CA LYS A 77 9.36 -6.60 -2.47
C LYS A 77 10.08 -7.92 -2.73
N PRO A 78 9.46 -9.07 -2.47
CA PRO A 78 10.07 -10.37 -2.76
C PRO A 78 10.42 -10.54 -4.25
N SER A 79 11.20 -11.58 -4.54
CA SER A 79 11.35 -12.06 -5.92
C SER A 79 9.97 -12.41 -6.50
N HIS A 80 9.81 -12.21 -7.81
CA HIS A 80 8.57 -12.53 -8.50
C HIS A 80 8.18 -14.01 -8.27
N LEU A 81 6.88 -14.28 -8.12
CA LEU A 81 6.29 -15.60 -7.80
C LEU A 81 6.72 -16.24 -6.47
N ARG A 82 7.46 -15.53 -5.61
CA ARG A 82 7.76 -16.04 -4.25
C ARG A 82 6.49 -16.21 -3.41
N PHE A 83 5.49 -15.36 -3.62
CA PHE A 83 4.16 -15.51 -3.06
C PHE A 83 3.12 -15.66 -4.16
N SER A 84 2.05 -16.38 -3.83
CA SER A 84 0.91 -16.57 -4.74
C SER A 84 0.19 -15.25 -4.97
N HIS A 85 -0.05 -14.91 -6.24
CA HIS A 85 -0.90 -13.79 -6.64
C HIS A 85 -2.39 -14.18 -6.78
N ARG A 86 -2.76 -15.42 -6.43
CA ARG A 86 -4.17 -15.84 -6.49
C ARG A 86 -5.02 -14.91 -5.64
N HIS A 87 -6.14 -14.49 -6.20
CA HIS A 87 -7.09 -13.56 -5.57
C HIS A 87 -6.54 -12.16 -5.26
N SER A 88 -5.37 -11.78 -5.82
CA SER A 88 -4.94 -10.38 -5.82
C SER A 88 -5.75 -9.60 -6.86
N PRO A 89 -6.60 -8.64 -6.48
CA PRO A 89 -7.38 -7.89 -7.44
C PRO A 89 -6.46 -6.98 -8.26
N GLY A 90 -6.43 -7.20 -9.57
CA GLY A 90 -5.72 -6.36 -10.52
C GLY A 90 -6.53 -5.14 -10.94
N VAL A 91 -5.87 -4.21 -11.63
CA VAL A 91 -6.52 -3.05 -12.27
C VAL A 91 -7.48 -3.48 -13.39
N VAL A 92 -7.12 -4.57 -14.08
CA VAL A 92 -7.88 -5.11 -15.21
C VAL A 92 -8.59 -6.38 -14.76
N PRO A 93 -9.93 -6.42 -14.76
CA PRO A 93 -10.68 -7.62 -14.44
C PRO A 93 -10.24 -8.80 -15.32
N GLY A 94 -9.99 -9.96 -14.70
CA GLY A 94 -9.64 -11.20 -15.43
C GLY A 94 -8.20 -11.32 -15.92
N ARG A 95 -7.35 -10.29 -15.76
CA ARG A 95 -5.92 -10.40 -16.07
C ARG A 95 -5.16 -10.86 -14.82
N PRO A 96 -4.59 -12.07 -14.78
CA PRO A 96 -3.70 -12.45 -13.69
C PRO A 96 -2.47 -11.53 -13.68
N LEU A 97 -2.04 -11.17 -12.46
CA LEU A 97 -0.78 -10.45 -12.22
C LEU A 97 0.42 -11.31 -12.59
#